data_AF-A0A497RLZ4-F1
#
_entry.id   AF-A0A497RLZ4-F1
#
_cell.length_a   1.000
_cell.length_b   1.000
_cell.length_c   1.000
_cell.angle_alpha   90.00
_cell.angle_beta   90.00
_cell.angle_gamma   90.00
#
_symmetry.space_group_name_H-M   'P 1'
#
loop_
_entity.id
_entity.type
_entity.pdbx_description
1 polymer ?
#
loop_
_entity_poly.entity_id
_entity_poly.type
_entity_poly.pdbx_seq_one_letter_code
_entity_poly.pdbx_strand_id
1 'polypeptide(L)' 'MRMKDVRKMERDEKLKKLKELEMELLKLRTKKRSGAGLENPMAIRNIKRDIARIKLALREEGYET' A
#
# COMPACT_ATOMS: atom_id res chain seq x y z
N MET A 1 -1.09 -8.12 -2.55
CA MET A 1 -2.18 -8.48 -1.62
C MET A 1 -3.46 -8.88 -2.37
N ARG A 2 -4.29 -9.81 -1.84
CA ARG A 2 -5.63 -10.12 -2.39
C ARG A 2 -6.70 -9.30 -1.67
N MET A 3 -7.74 -8.90 -2.40
CA MET A 3 -8.83 -8.06 -1.84
C MET A 3 -9.58 -8.76 -0.69
N LYS A 4 -9.77 -10.08 -0.79
CA LYS A 4 -10.45 -10.87 0.25
C LYS A 4 -9.75 -10.76 1.61
N ASP A 5 -8.43 -10.68 1.61
CA ASP A 5 -7.63 -10.59 2.84
C ASP A 5 -7.73 -9.18 3.43
N VAL A 6 -7.76 -8.14 2.59
CA VAL A 6 -7.96 -6.75 3.03
C VAL A 6 -9.29 -6.62 3.76
N ARG A 7 -10.38 -7.15 3.20
CA ARG A 7 -11.73 -7.00 3.79
C ARG A 7 -11.89 -7.69 5.14
N LYS A 8 -11.10 -8.74 5.41
CA LYS A 8 -11.11 -9.46 6.70
C LYS A 8 -10.36 -8.72 7.81
N MET A 9 -9.52 -7.75 7.48
CA MET A 9 -8.78 -6.97 8.48
C MET A 9 -9.70 -6.01 9.22
N GLU A 10 -9.39 -5.72 10.47
CA GLU A 10 -10.07 -4.66 11.21
C GLU A 10 -9.75 -3.28 10.63
N ARG A 11 -10.61 -2.29 10.86
CA ARG A 11 -10.43 -0.93 10.32
C ARG A 11 -9.09 -0.31 10.77
N ASP A 12 -8.72 -0.48 12.04
CA ASP A 12 -7.46 0.01 12.56
C ASP A 12 -6.24 -0.72 11.96
N GLU A 13 -6.37 -2.02 11.70
CA GLU A 13 -5.32 -2.78 11.02
C GLU A 13 -5.12 -2.31 9.59
N LYS A 14 -6.22 -2.05 8.86
CA LYS A 14 -6.17 -1.46 7.51
C LYS A 14 -5.45 -0.12 7.52
N LEU A 15 -5.75 0.76 8.48
CA LEU A 15 -5.10 2.06 8.62
C LEU A 15 -3.61 1.97 8.96
N LYS A 16 -3.24 1.05 9.87
CA LYS A 16 -1.82 0.77 10.18
C LYS A 16 -1.08 0.27 8.94
N LYS A 17 -1.64 -0.72 8.26
CA LYS A 17 -1.08 -1.31 7.03
C LYS A 17 -0.94 -0.27 5.91
N LEU A 18 -1.91 0.64 5.80
CA LEU A 18 -1.88 1.73 4.83
C LEU A 18 -0.66 2.63 5.05
N LYS A 19 -0.43 3.06 6.29
CA LYS A 19 0.74 3.90 6.64
C LYS A 19 2.06 3.18 6.39
N GLU A 20 2.14 1.89 6.70
CA GLU A 20 3.33 1.07 6.42
C GLU A 20 3.64 1.02 4.92
N LEU A 21 2.64 0.73 4.09
CA LEU A 21 2.80 0.66 2.64
C LEU A 21 3.14 2.02 2.02
N GLU A 22 2.59 3.13 2.55
CA GLU A 22 2.95 4.48 2.11
C GLU A 22 4.40 4.84 2.45
N MET A 23 4.89 4.44 3.64
CA MET A 23 6.30 4.58 3.99
C MET A 23 7.22 3.72 3.12
N GLU A 24 6.82 2.49 2.83
CA GLU A 24 7.57 1.60 1.95
C GLU A 24 7.64 2.15 0.52
N LEU A 25 6.52 2.69 0.01
CA LEU A 25 6.49 3.37 -1.28
C LEU A 25 7.45 4.56 -1.32
N LEU A 26 7.53 5.33 -0.23
CA LEU A 26 8.47 6.45 -0.13
C LEU A 26 9.92 5.95 -0.20
N LYS A 27 10.28 4.92 0.57
CA LYS A 27 11.62 4.30 0.55
C LYS A 27 11.99 3.76 -0.84
N LEU A 28 11.06 3.14 -1.55
CA LEU A 28 11.32 2.66 -2.91
C LEU A 28 11.47 3.79 -3.92
N ARG A 29 10.71 4.87 -3.75
CA ARG A 29 10.85 6.07 -4.58
C ARG A 29 12.19 6.76 -4.35
N THR A 30 12.65 6.87 -3.10
CA THR A 30 13.97 7.42 -2.80
C THR A 30 15.08 6.53 -3.35
N LYS A 31 15.03 5.21 -3.14
CA LYS A 31 15.98 4.25 -3.71
C LYS A 31 16.07 4.37 -5.24
N LYS A 32 14.91 4.42 -5.91
CA LYS A 32 14.85 4.64 -7.37
C LYS A 32 15.48 5.98 -7.79
N ARG A 33 15.23 7.05 -7.03
CA ARG A 33 15.77 8.39 -7.32
C ARG A 33 17.28 8.48 -7.12
N SER A 34 17.82 7.76 -6.14
CA SER A 34 19.25 7.67 -5.87
C SER A 34 20.03 6.88 -6.93
N GLY A 35 19.37 6.35 -7.97
CA GLY A 35 20.01 5.56 -9.02
C GLY A 35 20.38 4.14 -8.57
N ALA A 36 20.11 3.79 -7.31
CA ALA A 36 20.23 2.41 -6.84
C ALA A 36 19.18 1.56 -7.55
N GLY A 37 19.64 0.56 -8.31
CA GLY A 37 18.77 -0.39 -8.99
C GLY A 37 17.73 -0.95 -8.03
N LEU A 38 16.47 -0.99 -8.49
CA LEU A 38 15.42 -1.70 -7.75
C LEU A 38 15.62 -3.19 -8.01
N GLU A 39 15.69 -3.99 -6.94
CA GLU A 39 15.75 -5.46 -7.03
C GLU A 39 14.52 -6.02 -7.77
N ASN A 40 13.37 -5.34 -7.62
CA ASN A 40 12.16 -5.66 -8.35
C ASN A 40 11.55 -4.39 -8.98
N PRO A 41 11.61 -4.23 -10.32
CA PRO A 41 11.00 -3.10 -11.02
C PRO A 41 9.49 -2.97 -10.79
N MET A 42 8.80 -4.09 -10.49
CA MET A 42 7.35 -4.11 -10.23
C MET A 42 6.98 -3.76 -8.78
N ALA A 43 7.94 -3.65 -7.86
CA ALA A 43 7.67 -3.40 -6.43
C ALA A 43 6.80 -2.15 -6.21
N ILE A 44 7.16 -1.03 -6.85
CA ILE A 44 6.41 0.24 -6.77
C ILE A 44 4.96 0.06 -7.28
N ARG A 45 4.77 -0.69 -8.37
CA ARG A 45 3.44 -0.94 -8.94
C ARG A 45 2.61 -1.82 -8.02
N ASN A 46 3.22 -2.83 -7.40
CA ASN A 46 2.55 -3.75 -6.48
C ASN A 46 2.09 -3.03 -5.22
N ILE A 47 2.96 -2.22 -4.61
CA ILE A 47 2.62 -1.45 -3.41
C ILE A 47 1.53 -0.42 -3.70
N LYS A 48 1.58 0.29 -4.83
CA LYS A 48 0.49 1.18 -5.25
C LYS A 48 -0.86 0.45 -5.37
N ARG A 49 -0.87 -0.77 -5.91
CA ARG A 49 -2.08 -1.59 -6.01
C ARG A 49 -2.58 -2.03 -4.64
N ASP A 50 -1.68 -2.38 -3.73
CA ASP A 50 -2.03 -2.80 -2.38
C ASP A 50 -2.60 -1.62 -1.56
N ILE A 51 -2.00 -0.42 -1.68
CA ILE A 51 -2.56 0.83 -1.13
C ILE A 51 -3.96 1.09 -1.67
N ALA A 52 -4.16 1.00 -3.00
CA ALA A 52 -5.46 1.26 -3.61
C ALA A 52 -6.54 0.28 -3.13
N ARG A 53 -6.19 -1.00 -2.91
CA ARG A 53 -7.12 -2.00 -2.37
C ARG A 53 -7.53 -1.68 -0.94
N ILE A 54 -6.60 -1.25 -0.10
CA ILE A 54 -6.89 -0.86 1.28
C ILE A 54 -7.77 0.39 1.32
N LYS A 55 -7.44 1.43 0.54
CA LYS A 55 -8.27 2.65 0.46
C LYS A 55 -9.68 2.33 -0.04
N LEU A 56 -9.82 1.42 -1.01
CA LEU A 56 -11.14 0.98 -1.47
C LEU A 56 -11.92 0.28 -0.37
N ALA A 57 -11.33 -0.68 0.35
CA ALA A 57 -12.00 -1.38 1.44
C ALA A 57 -12.40 -0.43 2.59
N LEU A 58 -11.54 0.52 2.94
CA LEU A 58 -11.86 1.56 3.91
C LEU A 58 -13.04 2.43 3.45
N ARG A 59 -13.07 2.79 2.16
CA ARG A 59 -14.19 3.56 1.58
C ARG A 59 -15.50 2.77 1.57
N GLU A 60 -15.45 1.45 1.34
CA GLU A 60 -16.61 0.56 1.50
C GLU A 60 -17.17 0.59 2.94
N GLU A 61 -16.32 0.88 3.94
CA GLU A 61 -16.67 1.00 5.36
C GLU A 61 -17.05 2.42 5.79
N GLY A 62 -17.23 3.35 4.83
CA GLY A 62 -17.59 4.73 5.11
C GLY A 62 -16.42 5.59 5.60
N TYR A 63 -15.17 5.18 5.36
CA TYR A 63 -14.02 6.05 5.56
C TYR A 63 -13.94 7.09 4.43
N GLU A 64 -14.10 8.36 4.77
CA GLU A 64 -13.80 9.48 3.87
C GLU A 64 -12.31 9.80 3.95
N THR A 65 -11.59 9.50 2.85
CA THR A 65 -10.20 9.89 2.59
C THR A 65 -10.07 11.31 2.11
#